data_AF-A0A968MR14-F1
#
_entry.id   AF-A0A968MR14-F1
#
_cell.length_a   1.000
_cell.length_b   1.000
_cell.length_c   1.000
_cell.angle_alpha   90.00
_cell.angle_beta   90.00
_cell.angle_gamma   90.00
#
_symmetry.space_group_name_H-M   'P 1'
#
loop_
_entity.id
_entity.type
_entity.pdbx_description
1 polymer ?
#
loop_
_entity_poly.entity_id
_entity_poly.type
_entity_poly.pdbx_seq_one_letter_code
_entity_poly.pdbx_strand_id
1 'polypeptide(L)' 'MKKILLIYFFVSIVFSFRTVSGEDHSFPLESITLETDRDIYIAGENVYFTISIVSDGKPLSNVCYILIRNSQKTVLKY' A
#
# COMPACT_ATOMS: atom_id res chain seq x y z
N MET A 1 47.13 -15.91 27.87
CA MET A 1 45.98 -15.13 28.40
C MET A 1 45.68 -13.89 27.57
N LYS A 2 46.64 -12.98 27.31
CA LYS A 2 46.40 -11.74 26.53
C LYS A 2 45.86 -11.95 25.09
N LYS A 3 46.30 -13.00 24.38
CA LYS A 3 45.85 -13.31 23.01
C LYS A 3 44.40 -13.81 22.92
N ILE A 4 43.93 -14.50 23.95
CA ILE A 4 42.55 -15.01 24.03
C ILE A 4 41.57 -13.86 24.29
N LEU A 5 41.95 -12.92 25.15
CA LEU A 5 41.18 -11.70 25.40
C LEU A 5 40.96 -10.87 24.12
N LEU A 6 41.99 -10.78 23.27
CA LEU A 6 41.93 -10.07 21.99
C LEU A 6 40.92 -10.71 21.02
N ILE A 7 40.83 -12.04 21.01
CA ILE A 7 39.88 -12.78 20.18
C ILE A 7 38.45 -12.53 20.66
N TYR A 8 38.21 -12.55 21.97
CA TYR A 8 36.87 -12.23 22.51
C TYR A 8 36.46 -10.79 22.22
N PHE A 9 37.40 -9.84 22.29
CA PHE A 9 37.15 -8.46 21.89
C PHE A 9 36.78 -8.37 20.39
N PHE A 10 37.52 -9.05 19.52
CA PHE A 10 37.26 -9.04 18.08
C PHE A 10 35.91 -9.70 17.74
N VAL A 11 35.55 -10.81 18.39
CA VAL A 11 34.26 -11.49 18.19
C VAL A 11 33.09 -10.62 18.65
N SER A 12 33.25 -9.85 19.74
CA SER A 12 32.20 -8.93 20.20
C SER A 12 31.93 -7.79 19.20
N ILE A 13 32.98 -7.22 18.59
CA ILE A 13 32.85 -6.17 17.57
C ILE A 13 32.08 -6.69 16.35
N VAL A 14 32.41 -7.88 15.86
CA VAL A 14 31.74 -8.46 14.69
C VAL A 14 30.25 -8.77 14.97
N PHE A 15 29.89 -9.04 16.23
CA PHE A 15 28.50 -9.28 16.62
C PHE A 15 27.67 -7.99 16.77
N SER A 16 28.30 -6.85 17.11
CA SER A 16 27.60 -5.58 17.34
C SER A 16 27.14 -4.86 16.06
N PHE A 17 27.60 -5.26 14.86
CA PHE A 17 27.29 -4.57 13.60
C PHE A 17 26.20 -5.21 12.74
N ARG A 18 25.46 -6.21 13.25
CA ARG A 18 24.32 -6.76 12.50
C ARG A 18 23.02 -6.02 12.82
N THR A 19 22.95 -4.75 12.44
CA THR A 19 21.66 -4.12 12.17
C THR A 19 21.24 -4.54 10.77
N VAL A 20 20.33 -5.51 10.67
CA VAL A 20 19.59 -5.73 9.42
C VAL A 20 18.70 -4.50 9.25
N SER A 21 19.19 -3.49 8.53
CA SER A 21 18.33 -2.46 7.98
C SER A 21 17.55 -3.11 6.84
N GLY A 22 16.40 -3.72 7.16
CA GLY A 22 15.40 -3.93 6.14
C GLY A 22 15.07 -2.55 5.58
N GLU A 23 15.19 -2.37 4.27
CA GLU A 23 14.61 -1.19 3.64
C GLU A 23 13.11 -1.23 3.97
N ASP A 24 12.68 -0.27 4.78
CA ASP A 24 11.26 -0.07 5.04
C ASP A 24 10.70 0.45 3.72
N HIS A 25 10.18 -0.45 2.88
CA HIS A 25 9.47 -0.08 1.67
C HIS A 25 8.17 0.60 2.09
N SER A 26 8.26 1.87 2.50
CA SER A 26 7.09 2.71 2.71
C SER A 26 6.49 2.98 1.34
N PHE A 27 5.41 2.29 1.00
CA PHE A 27 4.61 2.68 -0.14
C PHE A 27 4.06 4.08 0.15
N PRO A 28 4.22 5.03 -0.78
CA PRO A 28 3.66 6.37 -0.60
C PRO A 28 2.15 6.25 -0.43
N LEU A 29 1.59 7.09 0.44
CA LEU A 29 0.16 7.10 0.70
C LEU A 29 -0.58 7.54 -0.57
N GLU A 30 -1.55 6.73 -1.00
CA GLU A 30 -2.43 7.06 -2.12
C GLU A 30 -3.78 7.54 -1.60
N SER A 31 -4.31 8.57 -2.26
CA SER A 31 -5.70 8.97 -2.14
C SER A 31 -6.47 8.44 -3.33
N ILE A 32 -7.57 7.72 -3.06
CA ILE A 32 -8.47 7.18 -4.07
C ILE A 32 -9.77 7.96 -4.00
N THR A 33 -10.13 8.61 -5.09
CA THR A 33 -11.41 9.31 -5.25
C THR A 33 -12.24 8.60 -6.32
N LEU A 34 -13.48 8.26 -5.96
CA LEU A 34 -14.48 7.69 -6.86
C LEU A 34 -15.65 8.67 -6.96
N GLU A 35 -15.96 9.08 -8.19
CA GLU A 35 -17.07 9.99 -8.49
C GLU A 35 -18.00 9.34 -9.51
N THR A 36 -19.31 9.51 -9.33
CA THR A 36 -20.35 9.01 -10.23
C THR A 36 -20.99 10.18 -10.98
N ASP A 37 -21.64 9.92 -12.12
CA ASP A 37 -22.29 10.99 -12.90
C ASP A 37 -23.45 11.68 -12.17
N ARG A 38 -24.11 10.94 -11.26
CA ARG A 38 -25.26 11.38 -10.46
C ARG A 38 -25.26 10.70 -9.08
N ASP A 39 -26.03 11.27 -8.15
CA ASP A 39 -26.18 10.74 -6.79
C ASP A 39 -27.22 9.62 -6.67
N ILE A 40 -28.26 9.64 -7.53
CA ILE A 40 -29.41 8.73 -7.48
C ILE A 40 -29.71 8.22 -8.89
N TYR A 41 -30.04 6.92 -8.98
CA TYR A 41 -30.39 6.24 -10.22
C TYR A 41 -31.70 5.48 -10.08
N ILE A 42 -32.40 5.36 -11.19
CA ILE A 42 -33.54 4.48 -11.37
C ILE A 42 -33.04 3.11 -11.84
N ALA A 43 -33.71 2.05 -11.42
CA ALA A 43 -33.35 0.69 -11.82
C ALA A 43 -33.31 0.54 -13.34
N GLY A 44 -32.23 -0.06 -13.86
CA GLY A 44 -31.99 -0.27 -15.28
C GLY A 44 -31.22 0.86 -15.97
N GLU A 45 -30.97 1.98 -15.30
CA GLU A 45 -30.09 3.02 -15.83
C GLU A 45 -28.62 2.59 -15.80
N ASN A 46 -27.85 3.12 -16.75
CA ASN A 46 -26.40 3.00 -16.74
C ASN A 46 -25.80 3.95 -15.71
N VAL A 47 -24.78 3.48 -15.00
CA VAL A 47 -23.97 4.27 -14.06
C VAL A 47 -22.61 4.50 -14.69
N TYR A 48 -22.20 5.75 -14.80
CA TYR A 48 -20.87 6.14 -15.23
C TYR A 48 -20.09 6.64 -14.02
N PHE A 49 -18.81 6.29 -13.95
CA PHE A 49 -17.97 6.70 -12.84
C PHE A 49 -16.54 6.94 -13.30
N THR A 50 -15.84 7.79 -12.55
CA THR A 50 -14.42 8.08 -12.73
C THR A 50 -13.67 7.78 -11.45
N ILE A 51 -12.50 7.15 -11.57
CA ILE A 51 -11.58 6.94 -10.46
C ILE A 51 -10.32 7.73 -10.68
N SER A 52 -9.90 8.46 -9.65
CA SER A 52 -8.61 9.13 -9.60
C SER A 52 -7.80 8.56 -8.44
N ILE A 53 -6.56 8.13 -8.73
CA ILE A 53 -5.59 7.68 -7.73
C ILE A 53 -4.42 8.64 -7.76
N VAL A 54 -4.22 9.37 -6.69
CA VAL A 54 -3.18 10.40 -6.58
C VAL A 54 -2.37 10.23 -5.31
N SER A 55 -1.07 10.45 -5.42
CA SER A 55 -0.14 10.58 -4.30
C SER A 55 0.64 11.87 -4.50
N ASP A 56 0.63 12.76 -3.51
CA ASP A 56 1.29 14.08 -3.56
C ASP A 56 1.01 14.87 -4.86
N GLY A 57 -0.23 14.83 -5.33
CA GLY A 57 -0.69 15.53 -6.53
C GLY A 57 -0.27 14.91 -7.87
N LYS A 58 0.32 13.72 -7.87
CA LYS A 58 0.70 12.97 -9.08
C LYS A 58 -0.06 11.64 -9.17
N PRO A 59 -0.43 11.19 -10.38
CA PRO A 59 -0.96 9.84 -10.55
C PRO A 59 0.16 8.83 -10.23
N LEU A 60 -0.14 7.87 -9.36
CA LEU A 60 0.86 6.92 -8.88
C LEU A 60 0.57 5.49 -9.35
N SER A 61 -0.59 4.93 -8.99
CA SER A 61 -1.00 3.60 -9.44
C SER A 61 -1.72 3.61 -10.78
N ASN A 62 -1.32 2.67 -11.65
CA ASN A 62 -1.95 2.43 -12.95
C ASN A 62 -3.07 1.37 -12.88
N VAL A 63 -3.22 0.68 -11.75
CA VAL A 63 -4.17 -0.43 -11.59
C VAL A 63 -5.05 -0.18 -10.38
N CYS A 64 -6.37 -0.30 -10.58
CA CYS A 64 -7.38 -0.22 -9.54
C CYS A 64 -8.34 -1.39 -9.69
N TYR A 65 -8.73 -2.00 -8.57
CA TYR A 65 -9.79 -3.01 -8.52
C TYR A 65 -11.04 -2.39 -7.90
N ILE A 66 -12.18 -2.56 -8.56
CA ILE A 66 -13.45 -1.98 -8.13
C ILE A 66 -14.43 -3.10 -7.84
N LEU A 67 -15.09 -3.02 -6.70
CA LEU A 67 -16.12 -3.98 -6.33
C LEU A 67 -17.46 -3.26 -6.16
N ILE A 68 -18.41 -3.58 -7.05
CA ILE A 68 -19.75 -2.99 -7.04
C ILE A 68 -20.70 -3.90 -6.26
N ARG A 69 -21.38 -3.36 -5.25
CA ARG A 69 -22.37 -4.07 -4.44
C ARG A 69 -23.76 -3.46 -4.58
N ASN A 70 -24.79 -4.28 -4.50
CA ASN A 70 -26.16 -3.80 -4.37
C ASN A 70 -26.47 -3.37 -2.91
N SER A 71 -27.70 -2.89 -2.68
CA SER A 71 -28.16 -2.47 -1.34
C SER A 71 -28.22 -3.60 -0.31
N GLN A 72 -28.30 -4.86 -0.76
CA GLN A 72 -28.19 -6.06 0.09
C GLN A 72 -26.75 -6.52 0.32
N LYS A 73 -25.75 -5.73 -0.12
CA LYS A 73 -24.31 -6.02 -0.03
C LYS A 73 -23.84 -7.21 -0.88
N THR A 74 -24.65 -7.70 -1.81
CA THR A 74 -24.26 -8.72 -2.78
C THR A 74 -23.37 -8.12 -3.85
N VAL A 75 -22.29 -8.81 -4.20
CA VAL A 75 -21.36 -8.39 -5.26
C VAL A 75 -22.01 -8.59 -6.63
N LEU A 76 -22.05 -7.53 -7.43
CA LEU A 76 -22.62 -7.55 -8.78
C LEU A 76 -21.54 -7.66 -9.87
N LYS A 77 -20.36 -7.08 -9.63
CA LYS A 77 -19.25 -7.03 -10.59
C LYS A 77 -17.89 -6.89 -9.90
N TYR A 78 -16.86 -7.43 -10.54
CA TYR A 78 -15.43 -7.33 -10.21
C TYR A 78 -14.69 -6.51 -11.27
#